data_AF-A0A2V8P945-F1
#
_entry.id   AF-A0A2V8P945-F1
#
_cell.length_a   1.000
_cell.length_b   1.000
_cell.length_c   1.000
_cell.angle_alpha   90.00
_cell.angle_beta   90.00
_cell.angle_gamma   90.00
#
_symmetry.space_group_name_H-M   'P 1'
#
loop_
_entity.id
_entity.type
_entity.pdbx_description
1 polymer ?
#
loop_
_entity_poly.entity_id
_entity_poly.type
_entity_poly.pdbx_seq_one_letter_code
_entity_poly.pdbx_strand_id
1 'polypeptide(L)'
;MKSPLNWMLLIVPVAIVLEALQADPLYVFIASAIAIIPLAGWMGRATESMAEHLGSGIGALLNATFGNAAELIIAIMGLRAGLHEVVKASITGSIIGNILFVLGLAIVAGGA
;
A
#
# COMPACT_ATOMS: atom_id res chain seq x y z
N MET A 1 10.30 7.76 -16.13
CA MET A 1 9.88 6.46 -16.71
C MET A 1 8.39 6.27 -16.43
N LYS A 2 7.56 6.02 -17.45
CA LYS A 2 6.14 5.71 -17.26
C LYS A 2 6.05 4.37 -16.51
N SER A 3 5.82 4.42 -15.20
CA SER A 3 5.63 3.22 -14.40
C SER A 3 4.36 2.51 -14.89
N PRO A 4 4.38 1.20 -15.21
CA PRO A 4 3.18 0.45 -15.60
C PRO A 4 2.06 0.54 -14.54
N LEU A 5 2.43 0.85 -13.29
CA LEU A 5 1.53 1.15 -12.18
C LEU A 5 0.57 2.32 -12.46
N ASN A 6 0.95 3.30 -13.27
CA ASN A 6 0.12 4.49 -13.51
C ASN A 6 -1.19 4.17 -14.25
N TRP A 7 -1.23 3.08 -15.03
CA TRP A 7 -2.47 2.63 -15.67
C TRP A 7 -3.50 2.16 -14.65
N MET A 8 -3.06 1.61 -13.51
CA MET A 8 -3.94 1.13 -12.45
C MET A 8 -4.66 2.29 -11.72
N LEU A 9 -4.23 3.55 -11.90
CA LEU A 9 -4.92 4.71 -11.32
C LEU A 9 -6.33 4.89 -11.89
N LEU A 10 -6.60 4.35 -13.08
CA LEU A 10 -7.95 4.32 -13.64
C LEU A 10 -8.94 3.52 -12.78
N ILE A 11 -8.44 2.67 -11.88
CA ILE A 11 -9.29 1.87 -10.98
C ILE A 11 -9.77 2.71 -9.78
N VAL A 12 -9.09 3.81 -9.44
CA VAL A 12 -9.52 4.74 -8.38
C VAL A 12 -10.93 5.30 -8.64
N PRO A 13 -11.22 5.94 -9.79
CA PRO A 13 -12.57 6.41 -10.06
C PRO A 13 -13.57 5.26 -10.18
N VAL A 14 -13.16 4.07 -10.64
CA VAL A 14 -14.04 2.89 -10.68
C VAL A 14 -14.46 2.48 -9.27
N ALA A 15 -13.54 2.40 -8.31
CA ALA A 15 -13.86 2.08 -6.92
C ALA A 15 -14.84 3.10 -6.31
N ILE A 16 -14.62 4.40 -6.57
CA ILE A 16 -15.50 5.48 -6.10
C ILE A 16 -16.91 5.36 -6.70
N VAL A 17 -17.00 5.09 -8.01
CA VAL A 17 -18.29 4.93 -8.69
C VAL A 17 -19.03 3.68 -8.19
N LEU A 18 -18.34 2.57 -7.99
CA LEU A 18 -18.95 1.34 -7.44
C LEU A 18 -19.54 1.57 -6.05
N GLU A 19 -18.81 2.28 -5.18
CA GLU A 19 -19.32 2.66 -3.85
C GLU A 19 -20.50 3.63 -3.95
N ALA A 20 -20.42 4.65 -4.81
CA ALA A 20 -21.49 5.62 -5.00
C ALA A 20 -22.79 5.00 -5.53
N LEU A 21 -22.68 3.93 -6.33
CA LEU A 21 -23.82 3.16 -6.83
C LEU A 21 -24.30 2.08 -5.85
N GLN A 22 -23.67 1.95 -4.68
CA GLN A 22 -23.93 0.87 -3.71
C GLN A 22 -23.90 -0.51 -4.37
N ALA A 23 -22.89 -0.73 -5.23
CA ALA A 23 -22.69 -2.01 -5.90
C ALA A 23 -22.39 -3.13 -4.87
N ASP A 24 -22.35 -4.37 -5.34
CA ASP A 24 -22.03 -5.52 -4.49
C ASP A 24 -20.70 -5.26 -3.72
N PRO A 25 -20.69 -5.43 -2.38
CA PRO A 25 -19.53 -5.17 -1.54
C PRO A 25 -18.26 -5.89 -1.99
N LEU A 26 -18.37 -7.07 -2.62
CA LEU A 26 -17.24 -7.80 -3.15
C LEU A 26 -16.54 -7.01 -4.26
N TYR A 27 -17.29 -6.41 -5.18
CA TYR A 27 -16.72 -5.61 -6.27
C TYR A 27 -16.10 -4.31 -5.76
N VAL A 28 -16.76 -3.66 -4.80
CA VAL A 28 -16.19 -2.46 -4.14
C VAL A 28 -14.88 -2.81 -3.45
N PHE A 29 -14.83 -3.92 -2.72
CA PHE A 29 -13.63 -4.38 -2.02
C PHE A 29 -12.48 -4.66 -3.00
N ILE A 30 -12.73 -5.44 -4.06
CA ILE A 30 -11.71 -5.78 -5.07
C ILE A 30 -11.20 -4.52 -5.77
N ALA A 31 -12.11 -3.64 -6.21
CA ALA A 31 -11.72 -2.40 -6.88
C ALA A 31 -10.90 -1.50 -5.96
N SER A 32 -11.29 -1.36 -4.70
CA SER A 32 -10.57 -0.57 -3.70
C SER A 32 -9.18 -1.15 -3.40
N ALA A 33 -9.08 -2.48 -3.24
CA ALA A 33 -7.81 -3.16 -3.01
C ALA A 33 -6.82 -2.94 -4.16
N ILE A 34 -7.29 -3.03 -5.41
CA ILE A 34 -6.44 -2.79 -6.57
C ILE A 34 -6.10 -1.29 -6.70
N ALA A 35 -7.04 -0.39 -6.42
CA ALA A 35 -6.82 1.06 -6.46
C ALA A 35 -5.74 1.53 -5.47
N ILE A 36 -5.59 0.85 -4.33
CA ILE A 36 -4.58 1.17 -3.32
C ILE A 36 -3.16 0.90 -3.83
N ILE A 37 -2.94 -0.12 -4.67
CA ILE A 37 -1.62 -0.51 -5.19
C ILE A 37 -0.87 0.68 -5.84
N PRO A 38 -1.43 1.38 -6.85
CA PRO A 38 -0.76 2.52 -7.45
C PRO A 38 -0.64 3.72 -6.52
N LEU A 39 -1.62 3.94 -5.64
CA LEU A 39 -1.61 5.04 -4.67
C LEU A 39 -0.47 4.87 -3.64
N ALA A 40 -0.29 3.66 -3.12
CA ALA A 40 0.81 3.33 -2.22
C ALA A 40 2.16 3.55 -2.91
N GLY A 41 2.31 3.11 -4.17
CA GLY A 41 3.52 3.36 -4.94
C GLY A 41 3.79 4.85 -5.22
N TRP A 42 2.76 5.67 -5.41
CA TRP A 42 2.90 7.12 -5.56
C TRP A 42 3.33 7.78 -4.24
N MET A 43 2.70 7.39 -3.14
CA MET A 43 3.02 7.90 -1.81
C MET A 43 4.47 7.55 -1.40
N GLY A 44 4.93 6.32 -1.67
CA GLY A 44 6.31 5.92 -1.42
C GLY A 44 7.32 6.79 -2.18
N ARG A 45 7.12 7.00 -3.49
CA ARG A 45 8.00 7.87 -4.29
C ARG A 45 7.97 9.34 -3.85
N ALA A 46 6.80 9.85 -3.49
CA ALA A 46 6.67 11.20 -2.95
C ALA A 46 7.45 11.32 -1.64
N THR A 47 7.35 10.32 -0.77
CA THR A 47 8.07 10.25 0.51
C THR A 47 9.58 10.20 0.31
N GLU A 48 10.06 9.36 -0.61
CA GLU A 48 11.48 9.24 -0.95
C GLU A 48 12.03 10.56 -1.48
N SER A 49 11.33 11.18 -2.42
CA SER A 49 11.71 12.49 -2.96
C SER A 49 11.75 13.58 -1.87
N MET A 50 10.82 13.57 -0.91
CA MET A 50 10.88 14.49 0.23
C MET A 50 12.06 14.17 1.17
N ALA A 51 12.29 12.89 1.45
CA ALA A 51 13.35 12.44 2.35
C ALA A 51 14.75 12.84 1.85
N GLU A 52 14.97 12.82 0.53
CA GLU A 52 16.22 13.28 -0.10
C GLU A 52 16.56 14.75 0.22
N HIS A 53 15.56 15.59 0.49
CA HIS A 53 15.74 17.03 0.73
C HIS A 53 15.77 17.43 2.21
N LEU A 54 15.49 16.50 3.14
CA LEU A 54 15.24 16.81 4.56
C LEU A 54 16.35 16.33 5.52
N GLY A 55 17.47 15.84 4.98
CA GLY A 55 18.60 15.32 5.76
C GLY A 55 18.32 13.94 6.35
N SER A 56 19.37 13.23 6.79
CA SER A 56 19.30 11.80 7.11
C SER A 56 18.31 11.44 8.23
N GLY A 57 18.26 12.23 9.30
CA GLY A 57 17.37 11.95 10.44
C GLY A 57 15.89 12.10 10.11
N ILE A 58 15.49 13.25 9.55
CA ILE A 58 14.09 13.52 9.20
C ILE A 58 13.66 12.68 7.99
N GLY A 59 14.55 12.49 7.01
CA GLY A 59 14.30 11.62 5.87
C GLY A 59 14.04 10.16 6.28
N ALA A 60 14.83 9.62 7.23
CA ALA A 60 14.61 8.28 7.76
C ALA A 60 13.25 8.15 8.48
N LEU A 61 12.89 9.14 9.29
CA LEU A 61 11.59 9.18 9.96
C LEU A 61 10.43 9.19 8.94
N LEU A 62 10.52 10.06 7.92
CA LEU A 62 9.50 10.15 6.88
C LEU A 62 9.36 8.84 6.12
N ASN A 63 10.45 8.22 5.71
CA ASN A 63 10.40 6.96 4.99
C ASN A 63 9.81 5.83 5.85
N ALA A 64 10.20 5.74 7.13
CA ALA A 64 9.64 4.75 8.04
C ALA A 64 8.12 4.91 8.26
N THR A 65 7.63 6.16 8.25
CA THR A 65 6.21 6.45 8.53
C THR A 65 5.36 6.41 7.25
N PHE A 66 5.72 7.22 6.26
CA PHE A 66 4.96 7.37 5.01
C PHE A 66 5.28 6.32 3.96
N GLY A 67 6.46 5.67 4.02
CA GLY A 67 6.76 4.50 3.18
C GLY A 67 5.82 3.32 3.44
N ASN A 68 5.31 3.21 4.67
CA ASN A 68 4.31 2.21 5.07
C ASN A 68 2.93 2.82 5.39
N ALA A 69 2.67 4.08 4.99
CA ALA A 69 1.43 4.76 5.39
C ALA A 69 0.16 4.07 4.89
N ALA A 70 0.21 3.36 3.75
CA ALA A 70 -0.96 2.65 3.23
C ALA A 70 -1.40 1.53 4.20
N GLU A 71 -0.46 0.72 4.68
CA GLU A 71 -0.72 -0.30 5.68
C GLU A 71 -1.22 0.32 6.99
N LEU A 72 -0.57 1.41 7.45
CA LEU A 72 -0.95 2.08 8.69
C LEU A 72 -2.37 2.65 8.62
N ILE A 73 -2.75 3.28 7.51
CA ILE A 73 -4.10 3.81 7.28
C ILE A 73 -5.14 2.67 7.32
N ILE A 74 -4.89 1.58 6.60
CA ILE A 74 -5.80 0.41 6.57
C ILE A 74 -5.93 -0.20 7.96
N ALA A 75 -4.82 -0.36 8.68
CA ALA A 75 -4.81 -0.89 10.04
C ALA A 75 -5.64 -0.01 10.99
N ILE A 76 -5.45 1.32 10.95
CA ILE A 76 -6.21 2.26 11.79
C ILE A 76 -7.70 2.22 11.43
N MET A 77 -8.07 2.19 10.14
CA MET A 77 -9.47 2.06 9.73
C MET A 77 -10.09 0.74 10.19
N GLY A 78 -9.35 -0.36 10.06
CA GLY A 78 -9.78 -1.68 10.56
C GLY A 78 -9.99 -1.69 12.08
N LEU A 79 -9.08 -1.08 12.84
CA LEU A 79 -9.23 -0.93 14.30
C LEU A 79 -10.48 -0.11 14.65
N ARG A 80 -10.73 1.01 13.95
CA ARG A 80 -11.94 1.82 14.15
C ARG A 80 -13.23 1.07 13.81
N ALA A 81 -13.17 0.12 12.88
CA ALA A 81 -14.28 -0.76 12.54
C ALA A 81 -14.38 -2.00 13.45
N GLY A 82 -13.54 -2.13 14.48
CA GLY A 82 -13.53 -3.29 15.39
C GLY A 82 -12.95 -4.57 14.80
N LEU A 83 -12.28 -4.49 13.64
CA LEU A 83 -11.72 -5.62 12.91
C LEU A 83 -10.34 -6.03 13.44
N HIS A 84 -10.22 -6.25 14.75
CA HIS A 84 -8.94 -6.48 15.41
C HIS A 84 -8.19 -7.70 14.85
N GLU A 85 -8.89 -8.80 14.58
CA GLU A 85 -8.26 -10.01 14.02
C GLU A 85 -7.74 -9.77 12.60
N VAL A 86 -8.45 -9.00 11.78
CA VAL A 86 -8.00 -8.63 10.43
C VAL A 86 -6.74 -7.78 10.50
N VAL A 87 -6.68 -6.83 11.45
CA VAL A 87 -5.50 -5.97 11.63
C VAL A 87 -4.30 -6.80 12.08
N LYS A 88 -4.47 -7.71 13.05
CA LYS A 88 -3.39 -8.62 13.48
C LYS A 88 -2.92 -9.48 12.31
N ALA A 89 -3.84 -10.11 11.58
CA ALA A 89 -3.53 -10.93 10.43
C ALA A 89 -2.79 -10.15 9.34
N SER A 90 -3.19 -8.90 9.08
CA SER A 90 -2.53 -8.02 8.12
C SER A 90 -1.09 -7.69 8.53
N ILE A 91 -0.85 -7.34 9.81
CA ILE A 91 0.51 -7.07 10.31
C ILE A 91 1.38 -8.33 10.22
N THR A 92 0.88 -9.48 10.66
CA THR A 92 1.59 -10.76 10.53
C THR A 92 1.88 -11.08 9.07
N GLY A 93 0.91 -10.86 8.18
CA GLY A 93 1.05 -11.03 6.73
C GLY A 93 2.12 -10.14 6.13
N SER A 94 2.22 -8.87 6.53
CA SER A 94 3.25 -7.94 6.06
C SER A 94 4.67 -8.37 6.50
N ILE A 95 4.83 -8.83 7.75
CA ILE A 95 6.11 -9.35 8.25
C ILE A 95 6.55 -10.56 7.42
N ILE A 96 5.66 -11.54 7.25
CA ILE A 96 5.91 -12.75 6.45
C ILE A 96 6.18 -12.38 4.99
N GLY A 97 5.38 -11.47 4.43
CA GLY A 97 5.47 -11.01 3.06
C GLY A 97 6.82 -10.38 2.75
N ASN A 98 7.32 -9.50 3.61
CA ASN A 98 8.60 -8.84 3.39
C ASN A 98 9.80 -9.77 3.61
N ILE A 99 9.80 -10.53 4.72
CA ILE A 99 10.97 -11.33 5.12
C ILE A 99 11.10 -12.63 4.32
N LEU A 100 9.99 -13.26 3.92
CA LEU A 100 10.03 -14.53 3.19
C LEU A 100 9.71 -14.36 1.70
N PHE A 101 8.56 -13.76 1.38
CA PHE A 101 8.08 -13.73 0.00
C PHE A 101 8.88 -12.76 -0.88
N VAL A 102 8.94 -11.48 -0.51
CA VAL A 102 9.68 -10.45 -1.27
C VAL A 102 11.18 -10.75 -1.28
N LEU A 103 11.76 -11.07 -0.11
CA LEU A 103 13.18 -11.45 -0.04
C LEU A 103 13.47 -12.69 -0.91
N GLY A 104 12.63 -13.72 -0.84
CA GLY A 104 12.79 -14.93 -1.66
C GLY A 104 12.74 -14.63 -3.15
N LEU A 105 11.79 -13.81 -3.59
CA LEU A 105 11.72 -13.35 -4.98
C LEU A 105 12.96 -12.52 -5.38
N ALA A 106 13.45 -11.65 -4.51
CA ALA A 106 14.64 -10.85 -4.76
C ALA A 106 15.90 -11.72 -4.92
N ILE A 107 16.05 -12.77 -4.10
CA ILE A 107 17.14 -13.74 -4.23
C ILE A 107 17.06 -14.48 -5.57
N VAL A 108 15.87 -14.96 -5.95
CA VAL A 108 15.68 -15.66 -7.24
C VAL A 108 15.94 -14.73 -8.43
N ALA A 109 15.42 -13.50 -8.38
CA ALA A 109 15.55 -12.55 -9.48
C ALA A 109 16.97 -11.96 -9.60
N GLY A 110 17.67 -11.74 -8.48
CA GLY A 110 19.03 -11.19 -8.47
C GLY A 110 20.15 -12.24 -8.55
N GLY A 111 19.83 -13.51 -8.31
CA GLY A 111 20.77 -14.64 -8.41
C GLY A 111 20.79 -15.34 -9.77
N ALA A 112 19.89 -14.97 -10.69
CA ALA A 112 19.94 -15.34 -12.11
C ALA A 112 20.90 -14.41 -12.88
#